data_AF-A0A6F9BM52-F1
#
_entry.id   AF-A0A6F9BM52-F1
#
_cell.length_a   1.000
_cell.length_b   1.000
_cell.length_c   1.000
_cell.angle_alpha   90.00
_cell.angle_beta   90.00
_cell.angle_gamma   90.00
#
_symmetry.space_group_name_H-M   'P 1'
#
loop_
_entity.id
_entity.type
_entity.pdbx_description
1 polymer ?
#
loop_
_entity_poly.entity_id
_entity_poly.type
_entity_poly.pdbx_seq_one_letter_code
_entity_poly.pdbx_strand_id
1 'polypeptide(L)' 'MLSLQQPQTFVNLLCGVHDYVWIGLTDAVTEGIWKWVDGTPLTTAYWRSGQPDGGEDCSYFYSWSSDRRM' A
#
# COMPACT_ATOMS: atom_id res chain seq x y z
N MET A 1 -15.94 -3.84 -22.48
CA MET A 1 -14.52 -4.17 -22.25
C MET A 1 -13.82 -2.90 -21.75
N LEU A 2 -13.85 -2.65 -20.44
CA LEU A 2 -13.09 -1.56 -19.81
C LEU A 2 -12.24 -2.20 -18.71
N SER A 3 -10.95 -2.30 -19.01
CA SER A 3 -9.92 -3.00 -18.26
C SER A 3 -9.27 -2.05 -17.24
N LEU A 4 -9.30 -2.43 -15.96
CA LEU A 4 -8.28 -2.26 -14.91
C LEU A 4 -7.55 -0.90 -14.69
N GLN A 5 -7.95 0.22 -15.30
CA GLN A 5 -7.24 1.50 -15.08
C GLN A 5 -7.66 2.30 -13.83
N GLN A 6 -8.77 1.94 -13.17
CA GLN A 6 -9.32 2.69 -12.02
C GLN A 6 -8.43 2.74 -10.75
N PRO A 7 -7.76 1.65 -10.32
CA PRO A 7 -6.97 1.69 -9.09
C PRO A 7 -5.69 2.53 -9.23
N GLN A 8 -5.05 2.52 -10.41
CA GLN A 8 -3.80 3.27 -10.62
C GLN A 8 -4.06 4.79 -10.71
N THR A 9 -5.16 5.21 -11.35
CA THR A 9 -5.55 6.62 -11.41
C THR A 9 -5.96 7.15 -10.04
N PHE A 10 -6.63 6.33 -9.22
CA PHE A 10 -7.02 6.70 -7.86
C PHE A 10 -5.81 6.90 -6.95
N VAL A 11 -4.83 5.99 -6.98
CA VAL A 11 -3.58 6.14 -6.23
C VAL A 11 -2.81 7.38 -6.69
N ASN A 12 -2.70 7.63 -8.00
CA ASN A 12 -2.02 8.83 -8.51
C ASN A 12 -2.72 10.13 -8.08
N LEU A 13 -4.06 10.14 -8.02
CA LEU A 13 -4.83 11.30 -7.56
C LEU A 13 -4.56 11.59 -6.08
N LEU A 14 -4.56 10.56 -5.23
CA LEU A 14 -4.25 10.71 -3.80
C LEU A 14 -2.79 11.12 -3.58
N CYS A 15 -1.87 10.59 -4.38
CA CYS A 15 -0.46 10.99 -4.36
C CYS A 15 -0.27 12.47 -4.73
N GLY A 16 -1.10 13.03 -5.63
CA GLY A 16 -1.01 14.45 -5.98
C GLY A 16 -1.41 15.43 -4.86
N VAL A 17 -2.00 14.94 -3.77
CA VAL A 17 -2.60 15.75 -2.70
C VAL A 17 -1.93 15.53 -1.33
N HIS A 18 -1.40 14.34 -1.06
CA HIS A 18 -0.80 13.98 0.24
C HIS A 18 0.60 13.36 0.08
N ASP A 19 1.52 13.65 1.01
CA ASP A 19 2.87 13.08 1.04
C ASP A 19 2.87 11.56 1.25
N TYR A 20 1.82 11.05 1.91
CA TYR A 20 1.61 9.66 2.29
C TYR A 20 0.20 9.23 1.94
N VAL A 21 0.05 8.08 1.27
CA VAL A 21 -1.26 7.54 0.90
C VAL A 21 -1.42 6.16 1.51
N TRP A 22 -2.27 6.05 2.54
CA TRP A 22 -2.69 4.77 3.09
C TRP A 22 -3.59 4.02 2.09
N ILE A 23 -3.33 2.73 1.91
CA ILE A 23 -3.99 1.92 0.86
C ILE A 23 -4.92 0.84 1.41
N GLY A 24 -5.13 0.78 2.73
CA GLY A 24 -5.97 -0.25 3.32
C GLY A 24 -5.28 -1.59 3.56
N LEU A 25 -3.94 -1.62 3.62
CA LEU A 25 -3.13 -2.81 3.91
C LEU A 25 -2.56 -2.70 5.34
N THR A 26 -2.76 -3.74 6.16
CA THR A 26 -2.40 -3.77 7.57
C THR A 26 -2.06 -5.18 8.06
N ASP A 27 -1.17 -5.30 9.02
CA ASP A 27 -0.88 -6.53 9.76
C ASP A 27 -1.16 -6.42 11.27
N ALA A 28 -1.91 -5.38 11.69
CA ALA A 28 -2.27 -5.09 13.09
C ALA A 28 -2.89 -6.27 13.87
N VAL A 29 -3.45 -7.26 13.16
CA VAL A 29 -4.03 -8.47 13.77
C VAL A 29 -2.96 -9.51 14.09
N THR A 30 -1.95 -9.65 13.24
CA THR A 30 -0.88 -10.62 13.40
C THR A 30 0.35 -10.11 12.66
N GLU A 31 1.33 -9.66 13.44
CA GLU A 31 2.62 -9.16 12.95
C GLU A 31 3.22 -10.04 11.85
N GLY A 32 3.58 -9.43 10.73
CA GLY A 32 4.13 -10.12 9.57
C GLY A 32 3.09 -10.84 8.68
N ILE A 33 1.80 -10.81 9.04
CA ILE A 33 0.70 -11.32 8.23
C ILE A 33 -0.17 -10.16 7.73
N TRP A 34 0.24 -9.62 6.58
CA TRP A 34 -0.44 -8.51 5.93
C TRP A 34 -1.77 -8.92 5.29
N LYS A 35 -2.81 -8.14 5.58
CA LYS A 35 -4.16 -8.29 5.04
C LYS A 35 -4.72 -6.94 4.64
N TRP A 36 -5.54 -6.95 3.61
CA TRP A 36 -6.38 -5.81 3.29
C TRP A 36 -7.45 -5.64 4.37
N VAL A 37 -7.96 -4.42 4.56
CA VAL A 37 -9.01 -4.13 5.55
C VAL A 37 -10.33 -4.86 5.31
N ASP A 38 -10.54 -5.43 4.12
CA ASP A 38 -11.64 -6.34 3.81
C ASP A 38 -11.39 -7.80 4.26
N GLY A 39 -10.23 -8.07 4.85
CA GLY A 39 -9.80 -9.39 5.30
C GLY A 39 -9.08 -10.23 4.24
N THR A 40 -8.98 -9.75 2.99
CA THR A 40 -8.28 -10.46 1.92
C THR A 40 -6.77 -10.52 2.22
N PRO A 41 -6.13 -11.70 2.18
CA PRO A 41 -4.69 -11.81 2.43
C PRO A 41 -3.88 -11.16 1.30
N LEU A 42 -2.73 -10.57 1.66
CA LEU A 42 -1.80 -10.05 0.67
C LEU A 42 -1.13 -11.21 -0.09
N THR A 43 -1.25 -11.23 -1.42
CA THR A 43 -0.66 -12.27 -2.27
C THR A 43 0.66 -11.86 -2.90
N THR A 44 0.78 -10.59 -3.29
CA THR A 44 1.99 -10.02 -3.88
C THR A 44 2.28 -8.69 -3.22
N ALA A 45 3.48 -8.55 -2.69
CA ALA A 45 3.93 -7.35 -2.01
C ALA A 45 5.08 -6.69 -2.78
N TYR A 46 5.03 -5.37 -2.90
CA TYR A 46 6.09 -4.54 -3.49
C TYR A 46 6.72 -3.69 -2.40
N TRP A 47 7.34 -4.35 -1.42
CA TRP A 47 8.00 -3.65 -0.31
C TRP A 47 9.27 -2.94 -0.77
N ARG A 48 9.52 -1.77 -0.20
CA ARG A 48 10.79 -1.07 -0.29
C ARG A 48 11.84 -1.86 0.50
N SER A 49 13.11 -1.68 0.14
CA SER A 49 14.19 -2.32 0.88
C SER A 49 14.15 -1.89 2.35
N GLY A 50 14.10 -2.87 3.25
CA GLY A 50 13.98 -2.64 4.69
C GLY A 50 12.55 -2.68 5.24
N GLN A 51 11.54 -2.84 4.38
CA GLN A 51 10.14 -2.99 4.77
C GLN A 51 9.63 -4.41 4.46
N PRO A 52 8.66 -4.94 5.24
CA PRO A 52 8.19 -4.42 6.51
C PRO A 52 9.23 -4.64 7.62
N ASP A 53 9.43 -3.65 8.51
CA ASP A 53 10.40 -3.75 9.63
C ASP A 53 9.74 -4.13 10.98
N GLY A 54 8.41 -4.18 11.01
CA GLY A 54 7.60 -4.53 12.18
C GLY A 54 7.42 -3.39 13.19
N GLY A 55 7.80 -2.17 12.84
CA GLY A 55 7.45 -0.97 13.60
C GLY A 55 6.11 -0.35 13.21
N GLU A 56 5.51 -0.79 12.10
CA GLU A 56 4.39 -0.11 11.42
C GLU A 56 3.26 -1.09 11.07
N ASP A 57 2.07 -0.88 11.63
CA ASP A 57 0.90 -1.73 11.36
C ASP A 57 0.16 -1.40 10.05
N CYS A 58 0.57 -0.36 9.32
CA CYS A 58 -0.18 0.23 8.20
C CYS A 58 0.75 0.54 7.02
N SER A 59 0.44 0.03 5.83
CA SER A 59 1.21 0.36 4.61
C SER A 59 0.70 1.61 3.91
N TYR A 60 1.63 2.37 3.37
CA TYR A 60 1.35 3.59 2.61
C TYR A 60 2.35 3.77 1.46
N PHE A 61 1.96 4.53 0.43
CA PHE A 61 2.88 4.98 -0.61
C PHE A 61 3.38 6.39 -0.32
N TYR A 62 4.65 6.65 -0.62
CA TYR A 62 5.23 7.99 -0.67
C TYR A 62 4.95 8.63 -2.02
N SER A 63 4.20 9.73 -2.03
CA SER A 63 3.76 10.33 -3.29
C SER A 63 4.85 11.02 -4.10
N TRP A 64 5.86 11.55 -3.41
CA TRP A 64 7.00 12.23 -4.01
C TRP A 64 8.15 11.28 -4.37
N SER A 65 8.08 10.02 -3.93
CA SER A 65 9.09 9.01 -4.22
C SER A 65 8.93 8.49 -5.66
N SER A 66 10.04 8.42 -6.38
CA SER A 66 10.07 7.72 -7.68
C SER A 66 9.97 6.19 -7.50
N ASP A 67 10.26 5.69 -6.30
CA ASP A 67 10.08 4.29 -5.91
C ASP A 67 8.62 4.07 -5.47
N ARG A 68 7.84 3.40 -6.32
CA ARG A 68 6.43 3.06 -6.08
C ARG A 68 6.27 1.79 -5.23
N ARG A 69 7.21 1.57 -4.32
CA ARG A 69 7.18 0.47 -3.37
C ARG A 69 6.72 1.01 -2.02
N MET A 70 6.08 0.15 -1.24
CA MET A 70 5.58 0.44 0.11
C MET A 70 6.68 0.23 1.14
#